data_AF-I3E0D5-F1
#
_entry.id   AF-I3E0D5-F1
#
_cell.length_a   1.000
_cell.length_b   1.000
_cell.length_c   1.000
_cell.angle_alpha   90.00
_cell.angle_beta   90.00
_cell.angle_gamma   90.00
#
_symmetry.space_group_name_H-M   'P 1'
#
loop_
_entity.id
_entity.type
_entity.pdbx_description
1 polymer ?
#
loop_
_entity_poly.entity_id
_entity_poly.type
_entity_poly.pdbx_seq_one_letter_code
_entity_poly.pdbx_strand_id
1 'polypeptide(L)'
;MSKHILFILFLPLLLLSACGTDQSWENEKVSEVSRPILTDDVKVSWKLEGTFIQLKIMNNNGKPIEKFDINHEKLLHLIIISKDLSYFNHVHPEYKGNGMFEIRNDFPAGGEYKLIADFKPSGGNSMTKMEWVQVEGKQAQLHPVTVDQSLEKSVDGKRVTLSMDSLEANKEVTLKFFILDEKTNQPITDLEPYLGSIGHVVVLSDDGERYLHVHALEGQGSGPEALFETEFPKSGVYKIWGQFQKDNQVFTVSYVVNVR
;
A
#
# COMPACT_ATOMS: atom_id res chain seq x y z
N MET A 1 67.84 -73.46 17.10
CA MET A 1 66.56 -73.86 16.45
C MET A 1 65.60 -72.71 16.73
N SER A 2 65.10 -71.87 15.83
CA SER A 2 64.74 -71.90 14.40
C SER A 2 65.00 -70.49 13.83
N LYS A 3 65.92 -70.30 12.88
CA LYS A 3 65.80 -70.21 11.39
C LYS A 3 64.88 -69.13 10.80
N HIS A 4 65.51 -68.41 9.87
CA HIS A 4 65.22 -67.13 9.23
C HIS A 4 64.09 -67.09 8.20
N ILE A 5 63.66 -65.85 7.97
CA ILE A 5 62.82 -65.30 6.89
C ILE A 5 63.46 -65.54 5.50
N LEU A 6 62.64 -65.83 4.48
CA LEU A 6 62.96 -65.49 3.09
C LEU A 6 61.69 -65.12 2.30
N PHE A 7 61.79 -63.97 1.63
CA PHE A 7 60.84 -63.35 0.71
C PHE A 7 60.62 -64.18 -0.57
N ILE A 8 59.38 -64.22 -1.08
CA ILE A 8 59.11 -64.48 -2.50
C ILE A 8 58.14 -63.41 -3.01
N LEU A 9 58.61 -62.68 -4.02
CA LEU A 9 57.89 -61.70 -4.82
C LEU A 9 57.32 -62.43 -6.05
N PHE A 10 56.02 -62.28 -6.36
CA PHE A 10 55.45 -62.61 -7.67
C PHE A 10 54.30 -61.62 -7.99
N LEU A 11 54.35 -61.04 -9.19
CA LEU A 11 53.47 -60.04 -9.80
C LEU A 11 52.85 -60.70 -11.07
N PRO A 12 51.85 -60.16 -11.78
CA PRO A 12 50.55 -59.53 -11.46
C PRO A 12 49.36 -60.36 -12.03
N LEU A 13 48.11 -59.98 -11.72
CA LEU A 13 47.00 -60.13 -12.68
C LEU A 13 46.06 -58.93 -12.60
N LEU A 14 46.05 -58.15 -13.69
CA LEU A 14 45.11 -57.07 -13.95
C LEU A 14 43.70 -57.64 -14.12
N LEU A 15 42.77 -57.22 -13.26
CA LEU A 15 41.34 -57.24 -13.57
C LEU A 15 40.84 -55.80 -13.62
N LEU A 16 40.71 -55.31 -14.85
CA LEU A 16 39.90 -54.15 -15.20
C LEU A 16 38.44 -54.45 -14.81
N SER A 17 37.93 -53.77 -13.79
CA SER A 17 36.49 -53.57 -13.62
C SER A 17 36.21 -52.08 -13.80
N ALA A 18 35.45 -51.83 -14.85
CA ALA A 18 35.12 -50.53 -15.37
C ALA A 18 34.10 -49.79 -14.49
N CYS A 19 34.29 -48.47 -14.40
CA CYS A 19 33.34 -47.42 -14.08
C CYS A 19 32.03 -47.81 -13.39
N GLY A 20 32.03 -47.76 -12.05
CA GLY A 20 30.86 -47.28 -11.32
C GLY A 20 30.84 -45.75 -11.45
N THR A 21 29.93 -45.22 -12.26
CA THR A 21 29.65 -43.79 -12.25
C THR A 21 28.84 -43.52 -10.99
N ASP A 22 29.51 -43.02 -9.94
CA ASP A 22 28.80 -42.35 -8.86
C ASP A 22 28.15 -41.11 -9.48
N GLN A 23 26.86 -41.19 -9.79
CA GLN A 23 26.04 -40.01 -10.04
C GLN A 23 25.84 -39.30 -8.70
N SER A 24 26.83 -38.51 -8.30
CA SER A 24 26.78 -37.58 -7.17
C SER A 24 25.88 -36.36 -7.42
N TRP A 25 24.80 -36.52 -8.20
CA TRP A 25 23.96 -35.42 -8.69
C TRP A 25 22.45 -35.63 -8.48
N GLU A 26 22.03 -36.55 -7.61
CA GLU A 26 20.62 -36.65 -7.20
C GLU A 26 20.45 -36.29 -5.73
N ASN A 27 20.67 -35.01 -5.40
CA ASN A 27 20.01 -34.32 -4.28
C ASN A 27 20.30 -32.83 -4.31
N GLU A 28 20.27 -32.22 -5.50
CA GLU A 28 20.03 -30.78 -5.55
C GLU A 28 18.52 -30.60 -5.32
N LYS A 29 18.14 -30.33 -4.06
CA LYS A 29 16.83 -29.76 -3.77
C LYS A 29 16.76 -28.49 -4.58
N VAL A 30 16.12 -28.56 -5.74
CA VAL A 30 15.66 -27.40 -6.48
C VAL A 30 14.86 -26.60 -5.47
N SER A 31 15.42 -25.49 -5.01
CA SER A 31 14.66 -24.52 -4.25
C SER A 31 13.49 -24.19 -5.14
N GLU A 32 12.27 -24.50 -4.69
CA GLU A 32 11.09 -23.97 -5.35
C GLU A 32 11.32 -22.46 -5.38
N VAL A 33 11.55 -21.92 -6.57
CA VAL A 33 11.58 -20.49 -6.78
C VAL A 33 10.19 -20.03 -6.38
N SER A 34 10.07 -19.52 -5.16
CA SER A 34 8.82 -19.03 -4.61
C SER A 34 8.30 -17.98 -5.58
N ARG A 35 7.27 -18.33 -6.35
CA ARG A 35 6.64 -17.39 -7.26
C ARG A 35 6.12 -16.22 -6.42
N PRO A 36 6.35 -14.97 -6.84
CA PRO A 36 5.87 -13.82 -6.09
C PRO A 36 4.35 -13.90 -5.97
N ILE A 37 3.82 -13.48 -4.82
CA ILE A 37 2.37 -13.42 -4.60
C ILE A 37 1.82 -12.31 -5.51
N LEU A 38 0.97 -12.71 -6.47
CA LEU A 38 0.32 -11.80 -7.41
C LEU A 38 -1.01 -11.29 -6.84
N THR A 39 -1.41 -10.07 -7.22
CA THR A 39 -2.67 -9.47 -6.76
C THR A 39 -3.89 -10.34 -7.05
N ASP A 40 -3.96 -10.98 -8.23
CA ASP A 40 -5.07 -11.86 -8.62
C ASP A 40 -5.12 -13.16 -7.81
N ASP A 41 -4.03 -13.49 -7.11
CA ASP A 41 -3.93 -14.64 -6.22
C ASP A 41 -4.38 -14.36 -4.79
N VAL A 42 -4.74 -13.11 -4.49
CA VAL A 42 -5.15 -12.66 -3.16
C VAL A 42 -6.62 -12.26 -3.14
N LYS A 43 -7.35 -12.76 -2.15
CA LYS A 43 -8.74 -12.41 -1.85
C LYS A 43 -8.82 -11.77 -0.48
N VAL A 44 -9.71 -10.79 -0.34
CA VAL A 44 -10.05 -10.19 0.94
C VAL A 44 -11.52 -10.43 1.18
N SER A 45 -11.87 -11.04 2.30
CA SER A 45 -13.25 -11.04 2.79
C SER A 45 -13.43 -9.92 3.80
N TRP A 46 -14.52 -9.18 3.65
CA TRP A 46 -14.84 -8.01 4.46
C TRP A 46 -16.02 -8.33 5.36
N LYS A 47 -15.91 -7.99 6.63
CA LYS A 47 -17.00 -8.11 7.59
C LYS A 47 -17.21 -6.76 8.27
N LEU A 48 -18.44 -6.28 8.25
CA LEU A 48 -18.87 -5.04 8.89
C LEU A 48 -19.97 -5.36 9.90
N GLU A 49 -19.76 -5.00 11.16
CA GLU A 49 -20.75 -5.14 12.24
C GLU A 49 -20.79 -3.84 13.06
N GLY A 50 -21.77 -2.98 12.76
CA GLY A 50 -21.83 -1.63 13.33
C GLY A 50 -20.60 -0.82 12.92
N THR A 51 -19.79 -0.41 13.91
CA THR A 51 -18.52 0.33 13.68
C THR A 51 -17.32 -0.58 13.50
N PHE A 52 -17.46 -1.89 13.69
CA PHE A 52 -16.37 -2.83 13.63
C PHE A 52 -16.13 -3.33 12.20
N ILE A 53 -14.90 -3.18 11.73
CA ILE A 53 -14.44 -3.64 10.41
C ILE A 53 -13.41 -4.74 10.64
N GLN A 54 -13.64 -5.89 9.99
CA GLN A 54 -12.67 -6.98 9.92
C GLN A 54 -12.38 -7.32 8.47
N LEU A 55 -11.08 -7.44 8.16
CA LEU A 55 -10.58 -7.93 6.89
C LEU A 55 -9.91 -9.29 7.13
N LYS A 56 -10.14 -10.24 6.23
CA LYS A 56 -9.37 -11.48 6.20
C LYS A 56 -8.76 -11.69 4.82
N ILE A 57 -7.44 -11.69 4.78
CA ILE A 57 -6.62 -11.76 3.57
C ILE A 57 -6.17 -13.20 3.36
N MET A 58 -6.52 -13.76 2.21
CA MET A 58 -6.32 -15.17 1.89
C MET A 58 -5.77 -15.31 0.47
N ASN A 59 -5.07 -16.41 0.20
CA ASN A 59 -4.76 -16.77 -1.17
C ASN A 59 -5.97 -17.40 -1.89
N ASN A 60 -5.82 -17.68 -3.18
CA ASN A 60 -6.85 -18.29 -4.01
C ASN A 60 -7.37 -19.66 -3.53
N ASN A 61 -6.58 -20.37 -2.71
CA ASN A 61 -6.96 -21.65 -2.10
C ASN A 61 -7.70 -21.49 -0.75
N GLY A 62 -8.01 -20.24 -0.35
CA GLY A 62 -8.67 -19.94 0.92
C GLY A 62 -7.76 -20.05 2.15
N LYS A 63 -6.44 -20.25 1.96
CA LYS A 63 -5.48 -20.25 3.06
C LYS A 63 -5.13 -18.81 3.42
N PRO A 64 -5.10 -18.45 4.71
CA PRO A 64 -4.72 -17.10 5.13
C PRO A 64 -3.27 -16.76 4.77
N ILE A 65 -3.06 -15.49 4.39
CA ILE A 65 -1.72 -14.93 4.24
C ILE A 65 -1.29 -14.41 5.61
N GLU A 66 -0.18 -14.92 6.15
CA GLU A 66 0.19 -14.65 7.54
C GLU A 66 1.27 -13.60 7.74
N LYS A 67 2.00 -13.24 6.67
CA LYS A 67 3.15 -12.34 6.75
C LYS A 67 2.98 -11.18 5.79
N PHE A 68 3.18 -9.99 6.33
CA PHE A 68 3.05 -8.71 5.63
C PHE A 68 4.28 -7.87 5.94
N ASP A 69 4.77 -7.16 4.93
CA ASP A 69 5.86 -6.22 5.09
C ASP A 69 5.30 -4.85 5.52
N ILE A 70 6.09 -4.10 6.30
CA ILE A 70 5.75 -2.73 6.65
C ILE A 70 5.87 -1.85 5.40
N ASN A 71 4.81 -1.12 5.08
CA ASN A 71 4.77 -0.06 4.08
C ASN A 71 4.27 1.22 4.76
N HIS A 72 4.93 2.37 4.55
CA HIS A 72 4.62 3.63 5.23
C HIS A 72 4.34 3.47 6.75
N GLU A 73 5.26 2.77 7.43
CA GLU A 73 5.22 2.47 8.88
C GLU A 73 4.08 1.56 9.37
N LYS A 74 3.24 1.02 8.48
CA LYS A 74 2.08 0.18 8.83
C LYS A 74 2.07 -1.11 8.01
N LEU A 75 1.34 -2.11 8.49
CA LEU A 75 1.15 -3.37 7.74
C LEU A 75 0.02 -3.27 6.71
N LEU A 76 -0.95 -2.41 6.97
CA LEU A 76 -2.12 -2.20 6.14
C LEU A 76 -2.64 -0.77 6.33
N HIS A 77 -2.86 -0.08 5.22
CA HIS A 77 -3.61 1.16 5.17
C HIS A 77 -5.04 0.84 4.74
N LEU A 78 -6.01 1.26 5.54
CA LEU A 78 -7.42 1.15 5.22
C LEU A 78 -7.97 2.55 5.00
N ILE A 79 -8.36 2.83 3.75
CA ILE A 79 -9.06 4.05 3.39
C ILE A 79 -10.56 3.77 3.37
N ILE A 80 -11.32 4.65 4.01
CA ILE A 80 -12.78 4.56 4.16
C ILE A 80 -13.37 5.84 3.59
N ILE A 81 -14.12 5.72 2.49
CA ILE A 81 -14.66 6.89 1.77
C ILE A 81 -16.17 6.71 1.56
N SER A 82 -16.99 7.71 1.86
CA SER A 82 -18.43 7.66 1.56
C SER A 82 -18.68 7.71 0.05
N LYS A 83 -19.83 7.21 -0.41
CA LYS A 83 -20.21 7.23 -1.83
C LYS A 83 -20.13 8.60 -2.51
N ASP A 84 -20.42 9.68 -1.78
CA ASP A 84 -20.33 11.05 -2.28
C ASP A 84 -18.95 11.69 -2.09
N LEU A 85 -17.97 10.91 -1.65
CA LEU A 85 -16.60 11.30 -1.33
C LEU A 85 -16.48 12.39 -0.26
N SER A 86 -17.55 12.69 0.48
CA SER A 86 -17.55 13.76 1.50
C SER A 86 -16.86 13.33 2.80
N TYR A 87 -17.01 12.06 3.18
CA TYR A 87 -16.29 11.44 4.28
C TYR A 87 -15.04 10.75 3.76
N PHE A 88 -13.93 10.94 4.48
CA PHE A 88 -12.65 10.29 4.26
C PHE A 88 -12.05 9.95 5.62
N ASN A 89 -11.60 8.71 5.77
CA ASN A 89 -10.76 8.32 6.89
C ASN A 89 -9.62 7.43 6.40
N HIS A 90 -8.44 7.62 6.98
CA HIS A 90 -7.24 6.84 6.71
C HIS A 90 -6.79 6.22 8.02
N VAL A 91 -7.02 4.91 8.16
CA VAL A 91 -6.80 4.19 9.40
C VAL A 91 -5.93 2.96 9.18
N HIS A 92 -5.39 2.42 10.27
CA HIS A 92 -4.39 1.35 10.22
C HIS A 92 -4.85 0.19 11.09
N PRO A 93 -5.58 -0.79 10.52
CA PRO A 93 -6.07 -1.95 11.27
C PRO A 93 -4.98 -2.73 11.99
N GLU A 94 -5.32 -3.24 13.17
CA GLU A 94 -4.42 -4.08 13.96
C GLU A 94 -4.40 -5.49 13.37
N TYR A 95 -3.21 -6.05 13.17
CA TYR A 95 -3.06 -7.43 12.74
C TYR A 95 -3.31 -8.40 13.90
N LYS A 96 -4.29 -9.29 13.75
CA LYS A 96 -4.69 -10.29 14.76
C LYS A 96 -4.11 -11.68 14.51
N GLY A 97 -3.25 -11.84 13.51
CA GLY A 97 -2.76 -13.15 13.06
C GLY A 97 -3.72 -13.82 12.07
N ASN A 98 -3.27 -14.91 11.45
CA ASN A 98 -4.10 -15.72 10.54
C ASN A 98 -4.75 -14.89 9.39
N GLY A 99 -3.99 -13.92 8.85
CA GLY A 99 -4.45 -13.02 7.79
C GLY A 99 -5.56 -12.04 8.19
N MET A 100 -5.86 -11.91 9.48
CA MET A 100 -6.95 -11.10 9.99
C MET A 100 -6.49 -9.73 10.47
N PHE A 101 -7.20 -8.70 10.05
CA PHE A 101 -7.01 -7.32 10.47
C PHE A 101 -8.30 -6.75 11.02
N GLU A 102 -8.23 -5.97 12.09
CA GLU A 102 -9.41 -5.44 12.78
C GLU A 102 -9.24 -3.96 13.12
N ILE A 103 -10.33 -3.20 12.99
CA ILE A 103 -10.40 -1.81 13.44
C ILE A 103 -11.83 -1.42 13.76
N ARG A 104 -11.99 -0.33 14.53
CA ARG A 104 -13.26 0.38 14.66
C ARG A 104 -13.20 1.68 13.89
N ASN A 105 -14.27 1.97 13.15
CA ASN A 105 -14.48 3.23 12.48
C ASN A 105 -15.84 3.80 12.84
N ASP A 106 -15.85 5.01 13.39
CA ASP A 106 -17.09 5.72 13.67
C ASP A 106 -17.59 6.38 12.38
N PHE A 107 -18.55 5.70 11.73
CA PHE A 107 -19.18 6.20 10.51
C PHE A 107 -20.12 7.37 10.85
N PRO A 108 -20.06 8.50 10.11
CA PRO A 108 -20.88 9.67 10.40
C PRO A 108 -22.37 9.45 10.11
N ALA A 109 -22.70 8.50 9.22
CA ALA A 109 -24.06 8.15 8.83
C ALA A 109 -24.12 6.74 8.22
N GLY A 110 -25.34 6.18 8.12
CA GLY A 110 -25.57 5.01 7.27
C GLY A 110 -25.41 5.37 5.78
N GLY A 111 -25.22 4.36 4.93
CA GLY A 111 -24.99 4.57 3.49
C GLY A 111 -23.91 3.66 2.92
N GLU A 112 -23.59 3.86 1.65
CA GLU A 112 -22.54 3.12 0.95
C GLU A 112 -21.17 3.77 1.18
N TYR A 113 -20.18 2.94 1.49
CA TYR A 113 -18.78 3.36 1.67
C TYR A 113 -17.87 2.46 0.85
N LYS A 114 -16.85 3.03 0.22
CA LYS A 114 -15.74 2.28 -0.37
C LYS A 114 -14.72 2.02 0.72
N LEU A 115 -14.40 0.75 0.95
CA LEU A 115 -13.24 0.33 1.73
C LEU A 115 -12.12 -0.02 0.76
N ILE A 116 -10.92 0.48 1.03
CA ILE A 116 -9.73 0.27 0.20
C ILE A 116 -8.60 -0.16 1.13
N ALA A 117 -8.16 -1.41 0.99
CA ALA A 117 -7.03 -1.96 1.73
C ALA A 117 -5.80 -1.96 0.83
N ASP A 118 -4.77 -1.23 1.25
CA ASP A 118 -3.44 -1.20 0.64
C ASP A 118 -2.45 -1.89 1.57
N PHE A 119 -1.82 -2.96 1.10
CA PHE A 119 -0.93 -3.80 1.90
C PHE A 119 0.07 -4.54 1.02
N LYS A 120 1.12 -5.08 1.64
CA LYS A 120 2.17 -5.85 0.97
C LYS A 120 2.38 -7.20 1.66
N PRO A 121 1.93 -8.32 1.07
CA PRO A 121 2.32 -9.65 1.54
C PRO A 121 3.84 -9.83 1.47
N SER A 122 4.45 -10.47 2.47
CA SER A 122 5.87 -10.77 2.42
C SER A 122 6.19 -11.73 1.27
N GLY A 123 7.16 -11.37 0.42
CA GLY A 123 7.47 -12.10 -0.81
C GLY A 123 6.52 -11.81 -1.98
N GLY A 124 5.66 -10.80 -1.87
CA GLY A 124 4.83 -10.26 -2.94
C GLY A 124 5.07 -8.76 -3.17
N ASN A 125 4.35 -8.21 -4.14
CA ASN A 125 4.31 -6.76 -4.38
C ASN A 125 3.24 -6.10 -3.51
N SER A 126 3.37 -4.78 -3.32
CA SER A 126 2.26 -3.97 -2.78
C SER A 126 1.03 -4.13 -3.67
N MET A 127 -0.15 -4.18 -3.06
CA MET A 127 -1.40 -4.37 -3.78
C MET A 127 -2.57 -3.71 -3.06
N THR A 128 -3.61 -3.43 -3.84
CA THR A 128 -4.84 -2.82 -3.36
C THR A 128 -6.02 -3.76 -3.57
N LYS A 129 -6.92 -3.84 -2.57
CA LYS A 129 -8.20 -4.53 -2.66
C LYS A 129 -9.30 -3.58 -2.19
N MET A 130 -10.42 -3.57 -2.91
CA MET A 130 -11.49 -2.62 -2.64
C MET A 130 -12.84 -3.33 -2.59
N GLU A 131 -13.76 -2.80 -1.79
CA GLU A 131 -15.13 -3.31 -1.68
C GLU A 131 -16.08 -2.16 -1.36
N TRP A 132 -17.29 -2.19 -1.94
CA TRP A 132 -18.38 -1.33 -1.51
C TRP A 132 -19.14 -2.03 -0.38
N VAL A 133 -19.27 -1.36 0.76
CA VAL A 133 -20.02 -1.88 1.91
C VAL A 133 -21.21 -0.99 2.22
N GLN A 134 -22.30 -1.61 2.66
CA GLN A 134 -23.48 -0.91 3.17
C GLN A 134 -23.38 -0.79 4.69
N VAL A 135 -23.26 0.45 5.19
CA VAL A 135 -23.35 0.77 6.61
C VAL A 135 -24.82 0.99 6.96
N GLU A 136 -25.30 0.32 8.00
CA GLU A 136 -26.65 0.48 8.53
C GLU A 136 -26.84 1.81 9.26
N GLY A 137 -28.09 2.25 9.41
CA GLY A 137 -28.46 3.48 10.11
C GLY A 137 -29.08 4.53 9.19
N LYS A 138 -29.27 5.75 9.72
CA LYS A 138 -29.87 6.85 8.98
C LYS A 138 -28.93 7.26 7.85
N GLN A 139 -29.42 7.20 6.61
CA GLN A 139 -28.67 7.65 5.44
C GLN A 139 -28.46 9.17 5.47
N ALA A 140 -27.24 9.62 5.20
CA ALA A 140 -26.97 11.01 4.92
C ALA A 140 -27.51 11.40 3.54
N GLN A 141 -27.82 12.68 3.37
CA GLN A 141 -28.07 13.23 2.05
C GLN A 141 -26.76 13.23 1.27
N LEU A 142 -26.76 12.64 0.07
CA LEU A 142 -25.57 12.64 -0.79
C LEU A 142 -25.33 14.04 -1.38
N HIS A 143 -24.06 14.44 -1.41
CA HIS A 143 -23.62 15.69 -2.03
C HIS A 143 -22.96 15.44 -3.40
N PRO A 144 -23.26 16.22 -4.45
CA PRO A 144 -22.56 16.07 -5.72
C PRO A 144 -21.07 16.37 -5.60
N VAL A 145 -20.22 15.51 -6.16
CA VAL A 145 -18.78 15.77 -6.31
C VAL A 145 -18.61 16.89 -7.35
N THR A 146 -18.25 18.09 -6.88
CA THR A 146 -18.13 19.27 -7.73
C THR A 146 -16.66 19.64 -7.89
N VAL A 147 -16.22 19.83 -9.14
CA VAL A 147 -14.85 20.26 -9.46
C VAL A 147 -14.57 21.62 -8.84
N ASP A 148 -13.43 21.73 -8.17
CA ASP A 148 -13.03 22.98 -7.53
C ASP A 148 -12.70 24.05 -8.56
N GLN A 149 -13.16 25.28 -8.31
CA GLN A 149 -12.81 26.45 -9.12
C GLN A 149 -11.45 27.03 -8.74
N SER A 150 -10.95 26.71 -7.53
CA SER A 150 -9.66 27.13 -7.00
C SER A 150 -9.00 25.96 -6.30
N LEU A 151 -7.69 25.80 -6.50
CA LEU A 151 -6.86 24.80 -5.82
C LEU A 151 -6.10 25.39 -4.63
N GLU A 152 -6.51 26.55 -4.14
CA GLU A 152 -6.09 27.09 -2.85
C GLU A 152 -7.24 26.92 -1.84
N LYS A 153 -6.94 26.29 -0.70
CA LYS A 153 -7.91 26.02 0.38
C LYS A 153 -7.30 26.29 1.74
N SER A 154 -8.12 26.73 2.68
CA SER A 154 -7.74 26.81 4.10
C SER A 154 -8.26 25.62 4.88
N VAL A 155 -7.41 25.04 5.72
CA VAL A 155 -7.76 23.97 6.65
C VAL A 155 -6.88 24.06 7.90
N ASP A 156 -7.49 23.96 9.08
CA ASP A 156 -6.79 23.94 10.38
C ASP A 156 -5.75 25.05 10.59
N GLY A 157 -6.03 26.24 10.05
CA GLY A 157 -5.15 27.42 10.11
C GLY A 157 -3.98 27.41 9.12
N LYS A 158 -4.01 26.51 8.11
CA LYS A 158 -3.02 26.40 7.04
C LYS A 158 -3.72 26.78 5.74
N ARG A 159 -3.04 27.53 4.88
CA ARG A 159 -3.45 27.74 3.49
C ARG A 159 -2.62 26.82 2.62
N VAL A 160 -3.29 25.92 1.91
CA VAL A 160 -2.66 24.91 1.08
C VAL A 160 -3.06 25.15 -0.36
N THR A 161 -2.06 25.26 -1.24
CA THR A 161 -2.26 25.41 -2.67
C THR A 161 -1.76 24.15 -3.37
N LEU A 162 -2.65 23.45 -4.05
CA LEU A 162 -2.31 22.35 -4.96
C LEU A 162 -2.03 22.93 -6.35
N SER A 163 -0.88 22.57 -6.90
CA SER A 163 -0.50 22.83 -8.28
C SER A 163 -0.03 21.54 -8.95
N MET A 164 -0.23 21.44 -10.25
CA MET A 164 0.09 20.27 -11.06
C MET A 164 0.71 20.75 -12.37
N ASP A 165 1.72 20.06 -12.87
CA ASP A 165 2.40 20.36 -14.12
C ASP A 165 1.61 19.92 -15.37
N SER A 166 0.80 18.87 -15.22
CA SER A 166 -0.12 18.33 -16.22
C SER A 166 -1.40 17.83 -15.54
N LEU A 167 -2.50 17.77 -16.29
CA LEU A 167 -3.74 17.13 -15.82
C LEU A 167 -4.41 16.36 -16.95
N GLU A 168 -3.61 15.49 -17.57
CA GLU A 168 -4.00 14.62 -18.68
C GLU A 168 -3.86 13.16 -18.27
N ALA A 169 -4.74 12.30 -18.76
CA ALA A 169 -4.68 10.88 -18.52
C ALA A 169 -3.46 10.21 -19.18
N ASN A 170 -2.91 9.18 -18.55
CA ASN A 170 -1.73 8.41 -18.98
C ASN A 170 -0.47 9.28 -19.13
N LYS A 171 -0.38 10.37 -18.36
CA LYS A 171 0.83 11.16 -18.18
C LYS A 171 1.17 11.19 -16.70
N GLU A 172 2.44 11.01 -16.42
CA GLU A 172 3.00 11.31 -15.12
C GLU A 172 2.74 12.77 -14.76
N VAL A 173 2.39 13.00 -13.50
CA VAL A 173 2.04 14.31 -12.97
C VAL A 173 2.66 14.47 -11.59
N THR A 174 3.24 15.64 -11.35
CA THR A 174 3.68 16.05 -10.02
C THR A 174 2.57 16.84 -9.34
N LEU A 175 2.03 16.29 -8.24
CA LEU A 175 1.15 17.01 -7.33
C LEU A 175 2.01 17.80 -6.33
N LYS A 176 2.03 19.12 -6.47
CA LYS A 176 2.75 20.02 -5.56
C LYS A 176 1.79 20.73 -4.61
N PHE A 177 1.93 20.44 -3.33
CA PHE A 177 1.26 21.15 -2.25
C PHE A 177 2.21 22.20 -1.68
N PHE A 178 1.85 23.48 -1.79
CA PHE A 178 2.55 24.58 -1.14
C PHE A 178 1.77 25.02 0.10
N ILE A 179 2.42 25.02 1.26
CA ILE A 179 1.76 25.20 2.56
C ILE A 179 2.23 26.47 3.26
N LEU A 180 1.28 27.36 3.53
CA LEU A 180 1.48 28.59 4.29
C LEU A 180 0.73 28.51 5.62
N ASP A 181 1.27 29.16 6.65
CA ASP A 181 0.51 29.50 7.85
C ASP A 181 -0.52 30.59 7.49
N GLU A 182 -1.79 30.33 7.74
CA GLU A 182 -2.87 31.20 7.28
C GLU A 182 -2.86 32.58 7.96
N LYS A 183 -2.41 32.65 9.21
CA LYS A 183 -2.42 33.88 10.00
C LYS A 183 -1.28 34.81 9.61
N THR A 184 -0.10 34.25 9.39
CA THR A 184 1.13 35.00 9.13
C THR A 184 1.47 35.11 7.64
N ASN A 185 0.83 34.30 6.80
CA ASN A 185 1.17 34.08 5.39
C ASN A 185 2.63 33.66 5.17
N GLN A 186 3.30 33.11 6.20
CA GLN A 186 4.66 32.61 6.08
C GLN A 186 4.66 31.14 5.63
N PRO A 187 5.64 30.71 4.81
CA PRO A 187 5.78 29.31 4.45
C PRO A 187 6.02 28.43 5.66
N ILE A 188 5.32 27.30 5.74
CA ILE A 188 5.52 26.30 6.78
C ILE A 188 6.69 25.41 6.36
N THR A 189 7.82 25.50 7.06
CA THR A 189 9.05 24.76 6.74
C THR A 189 9.44 23.76 7.82
N ASP A 190 8.50 23.42 8.70
CA ASP A 190 8.67 22.56 9.87
C ASP A 190 7.58 21.47 9.95
N LEU A 191 7.13 20.95 8.79
CA LEU A 191 6.30 19.75 8.75
C LEU A 191 7.04 18.56 9.39
N GLU A 192 6.28 17.79 10.16
CA GLU A 192 6.73 16.54 10.74
C GLU A 192 6.44 15.39 9.77
N PRO A 193 7.30 14.35 9.73
CA PRO A 193 6.98 13.16 8.96
C PRO A 193 5.65 12.54 9.41
N TYR A 194 4.82 12.16 8.44
CA TYR A 194 3.58 11.43 8.65
C TYR A 194 3.63 10.14 7.84
N LEU A 195 3.55 8.99 8.53
CA LEU A 195 3.65 7.66 7.93
C LEU A 195 4.98 7.46 7.15
N GLY A 196 6.07 8.00 7.69
CA GLY A 196 7.41 7.87 7.14
C GLY A 196 7.75 8.80 5.96
N SER A 197 6.85 9.73 5.58
CA SER A 197 7.07 10.70 4.48
C SER A 197 6.66 12.12 4.88
N ILE A 198 6.95 13.12 4.04
CA ILE A 198 6.56 14.53 4.28
C ILE A 198 5.03 14.74 4.38
N GLY A 199 4.27 13.79 3.84
CA GLY A 199 2.83 13.72 3.88
C GLY A 199 2.36 12.46 3.16
N HIS A 200 1.06 12.25 3.07
CA HIS A 200 0.45 11.11 2.39
C HIS A 200 -0.69 11.59 1.50
N VAL A 201 -0.78 11.08 0.27
CA VAL A 201 -1.81 11.48 -0.69
C VAL A 201 -2.65 10.27 -1.09
N VAL A 202 -3.96 10.46 -1.09
CA VAL A 202 -4.92 9.48 -1.59
C VAL A 202 -5.71 10.12 -2.73
N VAL A 203 -5.93 9.38 -3.81
CA VAL A 203 -6.74 9.84 -4.94
C VAL A 203 -7.75 8.76 -5.31
N LEU A 204 -8.99 9.17 -5.54
CA LEU A 204 -10.07 8.29 -5.97
C LEU A 204 -10.91 8.98 -7.05
N SER A 205 -11.31 8.26 -8.10
CA SER A 205 -12.29 8.75 -9.07
C SER A 205 -13.66 8.98 -8.42
N ASP A 206 -14.46 9.88 -9.02
CA ASP A 206 -15.82 10.19 -8.55
C ASP A 206 -16.77 8.98 -8.52
N ASP A 207 -16.57 8.03 -9.43
CA ASP A 207 -17.26 6.72 -9.44
C ASP A 207 -16.77 5.75 -8.35
N GLY A 208 -15.68 6.07 -7.64
CA GLY A 208 -15.09 5.24 -6.58
C GLY A 208 -14.39 3.96 -7.07
N GLU A 209 -14.08 3.85 -8.36
CA GLU A 209 -13.51 2.64 -8.96
C GLU A 209 -12.01 2.73 -9.28
N ARG A 210 -11.40 3.93 -9.24
CA ARG A 210 -9.98 4.13 -9.55
C ARG A 210 -9.28 4.79 -8.39
N TYR A 211 -8.71 3.95 -7.53
CA TYR A 211 -7.77 4.36 -6.50
C TYR A 211 -6.37 4.49 -7.10
N LEU A 212 -5.67 5.58 -6.78
CA LEU A 212 -4.29 5.76 -7.19
C LEU A 212 -3.39 5.61 -5.98
N HIS A 213 -2.31 4.86 -6.18
CA HIS A 213 -1.18 4.84 -5.27
C HIS A 213 -0.30 6.05 -5.59
N VAL A 214 -0.13 6.94 -4.61
CA VAL A 214 0.58 8.22 -4.80
C VAL A 214 1.78 8.25 -3.87
N HIS A 215 2.97 8.49 -4.43
CA HIS A 215 4.23 8.43 -3.70
C HIS A 215 4.76 9.83 -3.47
N ALA A 216 5.24 10.11 -2.27
CA ALA A 216 6.05 11.29 -2.03
C ALA A 216 7.39 11.13 -2.75
N LEU A 217 7.87 12.20 -3.38
CA LEU A 217 9.26 12.23 -3.84
C LEU A 217 10.23 12.02 -2.66
N GLU A 218 11.30 11.27 -2.89
CA GLU A 218 12.31 11.01 -1.88
C GLU A 218 13.16 12.25 -1.57
N GLY A 219 13.77 12.28 -0.38
CA GLY A 219 14.74 13.33 -0.02
C GLY A 219 14.14 14.72 0.21
N GLN A 220 12.82 14.82 0.35
CA GLN A 220 12.16 16.09 0.66
C GLN A 220 12.44 16.54 2.11
N GLY A 221 12.50 17.86 2.31
CA GLY A 221 12.66 18.47 3.63
C GLY A 221 11.34 18.57 4.41
N SER A 222 11.23 19.56 5.28
CA SER A 222 10.04 19.79 6.12
C SER A 222 9.08 20.84 5.54
N GLY A 223 9.01 20.94 4.21
CA GLY A 223 8.21 21.94 3.49
C GLY A 223 9.02 23.15 3.00
N PRO A 224 8.37 24.20 2.46
CA PRO A 224 6.91 24.40 2.39
C PRO A 224 6.23 23.70 1.22
N GLU A 225 7.03 23.09 0.35
CA GLU A 225 6.56 22.25 -0.74
C GLU A 225 6.58 20.79 -0.31
N ALA A 226 5.49 20.09 -0.61
CA ALA A 226 5.41 18.65 -0.59
C ALA A 226 4.99 18.17 -1.99
N LEU A 227 5.85 17.36 -2.59
CA LEU A 227 5.78 16.88 -3.95
C LEU A 227 5.44 15.40 -3.96
N PHE A 228 4.49 15.04 -4.80
CA PHE A 228 4.06 13.66 -4.98
C PHE A 228 3.92 13.35 -6.46
N GLU A 229 4.25 12.12 -6.84
CA GLU A 229 4.14 11.65 -8.21
C GLU A 229 3.03 10.60 -8.32
N THR A 230 2.28 10.69 -9.41
CA THR A 230 1.29 9.69 -9.79
C THR A 230 0.99 9.76 -11.28
N GLU A 231 0.15 8.86 -11.76
CA GLU A 231 -0.38 8.87 -13.13
C GLU A 231 -1.89 8.62 -13.06
N PHE A 232 -2.68 9.48 -13.70
CA PHE A 232 -4.12 9.27 -13.82
C PHE A 232 -4.41 8.33 -14.99
N PRO A 233 -4.98 7.13 -14.78
CA PRO A 233 -5.11 6.13 -15.86
C PRO A 233 -6.20 6.47 -16.89
N LYS A 234 -7.15 7.34 -16.53
CA LYS A 234 -8.27 7.76 -17.38
C LYS A 234 -8.67 9.19 -17.10
N SER A 235 -9.22 9.86 -18.10
CA SER A 235 -9.89 11.15 -17.94
C SER A 235 -11.16 11.00 -17.09
N GLY A 236 -11.54 12.08 -16.40
CA GLY A 236 -12.67 12.08 -15.49
C GLY A 236 -12.43 12.91 -14.24
N VAL A 237 -13.41 12.91 -13.34
CA VAL A 237 -13.34 13.64 -12.07
C VAL A 237 -12.67 12.77 -11.02
N TYR A 238 -11.70 13.34 -10.32
CA TYR A 238 -11.01 12.69 -9.21
C TYR A 238 -11.03 13.60 -7.98
N LYS A 239 -11.11 12.99 -6.80
CA LYS A 239 -10.86 13.66 -5.54
C LYS A 239 -9.51 13.25 -4.98
N ILE A 240 -8.73 14.25 -4.59
CA ILE A 240 -7.38 14.15 -4.03
C ILE A 240 -7.48 14.56 -2.56
N TRP A 241 -6.94 13.77 -1.64
CA TRP A 241 -6.75 14.11 -0.23
C TRP A 241 -5.26 14.14 0.07
N GLY A 242 -4.74 15.28 0.53
CA GLY A 242 -3.38 15.42 1.04
C GLY A 242 -3.40 15.51 2.56
N GLN A 243 -2.66 14.62 3.23
CA GLN A 243 -2.49 14.58 4.67
C GLN A 243 -1.08 14.97 5.05
N PHE A 244 -0.96 15.92 5.97
CA PHE A 244 0.32 16.46 6.44
C PHE A 244 0.27 16.58 7.96
N GLN A 245 1.44 16.57 8.60
CA GLN A 245 1.52 16.67 10.06
C GLN A 245 2.32 17.89 10.47
N LYS A 246 1.79 18.62 11.46
CA LYS A 246 2.48 19.69 12.15
C LYS A 246 2.00 19.76 13.60
N ASP A 247 2.92 20.00 14.52
CA ASP A 247 2.65 20.11 15.96
C ASP A 247 1.93 18.84 16.51
N ASN A 248 2.36 17.66 16.04
CA ASN A 248 1.76 16.34 16.27
C ASN A 248 0.27 16.23 15.90
N GLN A 249 -0.21 17.10 15.00
CA GLN A 249 -1.58 17.07 14.49
C GLN A 249 -1.58 16.88 12.98
N VAL A 250 -2.34 15.89 12.54
CA VAL A 250 -2.57 15.65 11.11
C VAL A 250 -3.67 16.59 10.64
N PHE A 251 -3.39 17.37 9.59
CA PHE A 251 -4.40 18.12 8.86
C PHE A 251 -4.59 17.52 7.47
N THR A 252 -5.82 17.50 6.99
CA THR A 252 -6.17 16.91 5.69
C THR A 252 -6.84 17.95 4.81
N VAL A 253 -6.26 18.24 3.66
CA VAL A 253 -6.89 19.06 2.62
C VAL A 253 -7.41 18.17 1.49
N SER A 254 -8.48 18.57 0.81
CA SER A 254 -8.95 17.83 -0.36
C SER A 254 -9.30 18.73 -1.54
N TYR A 255 -9.10 18.21 -2.75
CA TYR A 255 -9.36 18.89 -4.01
C TYR A 255 -10.12 17.98 -4.97
N VAL A 256 -11.02 18.54 -5.75
CA VAL A 256 -11.71 17.84 -6.83
C VAL A 256 -11.24 18.43 -8.16
N VAL A 257 -10.66 17.58 -9.00
CA VAL A 257 -10.05 17.97 -10.27
C VAL A 257 -10.70 17.20 -11.43
N ASN A 258 -10.65 17.76 -12.64
CA ASN A 258 -11.14 17.09 -13.84
C ASN A 258 -9.97 16.80 -14.78
N VAL A 259 -9.55 15.54 -14.82
CA VAL A 259 -8.48 15.03 -15.68
C VAL A 259 -8.96 14.91 -17.11
N ARG A 260 -8.14 15.40 -18.04
CA ARG A 260 -8.45 15.47 -19.47
C ARG A 260 -7.99 14.24 -20.25
#